data_AF-A0A0T5P9M7-F1
#
_entry.id   AF-A0A0T5P9M7-F1
#
_cell.length_a   1.000
_cell.length_b   1.000
_cell.length_c   1.000
_cell.angle_alpha   90.00
_cell.angle_beta   90.00
_cell.angle_gamma   90.00
#
_symmetry.space_group_name_H-M   'P 1'
#
loop_
_entity.id
_entity.type
_entity.pdbx_description
1 polymer ?
#
loop_
_entity_poly.entity_id
_entity_poly.type
_entity_poly.pdbx_seq_one_letter_code
_entity_poly.pdbx_strand_id
1 'polypeptide(L)'
;MCGIAGLIHKGKSANVGSEMTLMLQALKHRGPDSTGYAVYGEPKEGEYIMRLKVAEAEDRARGHSVHKLISDRIAAVDEILGEHDVTVKSKNAVTEYALRYVLSDIDDTGKLAGRLEEIEGVEILSFGNGLELIKDLGDATVVSNQYGLNEFKGTHGIGHTRMATESDVDIKSAHPYWAFPYNDVSVVHNGQITNYWIMRREMERKGHRFMSNCDSELLAVYTAHNLANGVSLEDSLKQSIQEIDGVFTYLVATKDQLGMAKDTMAAKPLVLYESDDLIAMASEEVAIRAILPEEIDTTDPYDEEVRVWQA
;
A
#
# COMPACT_ATOMS: atom_id res chain seq x y z
N MET A 1 5.99 3.73 -18.01
CA MET A 1 4.88 4.49 -17.37
C MET A 1 4.25 3.58 -16.38
N CYS A 2 4.19 3.92 -15.09
CA CYS A 2 3.64 3.03 -14.06
C CYS A 2 2.18 2.58 -14.32
N GLY A 3 1.80 1.45 -13.74
CA GLY A 3 0.45 0.90 -13.78
C GLY A 3 -0.09 0.68 -12.36
N ILE A 4 -1.33 1.07 -12.13
CA ILE A 4 -2.07 0.76 -10.90
C ILE A 4 -3.17 -0.24 -11.18
N ALA A 5 -3.50 -1.06 -10.20
CA ALA A 5 -4.62 -1.98 -10.22
C ALA A 5 -5.25 -2.07 -8.83
N GLY A 6 -6.54 -2.39 -8.78
CA GLY A 6 -7.24 -2.69 -7.55
C GLY A 6 -8.50 -3.50 -7.81
N LEU A 7 -8.93 -4.26 -6.81
CA LEU A 7 -10.16 -5.01 -6.85
C LEU A 7 -10.77 -5.12 -5.46
N ILE A 8 -12.09 -5.26 -5.38
CA ILE A 8 -12.84 -5.52 -4.16
C ILE A 8 -14.00 -6.47 -4.44
N HIS A 9 -14.08 -7.55 -3.66
CA HIS A 9 -15.21 -8.47 -3.64
C HIS A 9 -16.23 -7.99 -2.61
N LYS A 10 -17.50 -7.96 -2.99
CA LYS A 10 -18.61 -7.57 -2.12
C LYS A 10 -19.11 -8.77 -1.31
N GLY A 11 -19.09 -8.64 0.01
CA GLY A 11 -19.64 -9.59 0.98
C GLY A 11 -18.91 -10.94 1.07
N LYS A 12 -17.74 -11.10 0.46
CA LYS A 12 -17.01 -12.37 0.44
C LYS A 12 -15.49 -12.21 0.45
N SER A 13 -14.83 -13.22 1.01
CA SER A 13 -13.38 -13.40 0.94
C SER A 13 -13.02 -14.26 -0.28
N ALA A 14 -12.03 -13.80 -1.05
CA ALA A 14 -11.54 -14.45 -2.26
C ALA A 14 -10.00 -14.51 -2.25
N ASN A 15 -9.40 -15.17 -3.24
CA ASN A 15 -7.94 -15.24 -3.37
C ASN A 15 -7.38 -13.97 -4.02
N VAL A 16 -7.51 -12.85 -3.30
CA VAL A 16 -7.15 -11.52 -3.77
C VAL A 16 -5.67 -11.42 -4.10
N GLY A 17 -4.80 -12.20 -3.44
CA GLY A 17 -3.37 -12.19 -3.77
C GLY A 17 -3.07 -12.78 -5.15
N SER A 18 -3.73 -13.87 -5.53
CA SER A 18 -3.61 -14.44 -6.88
C SER A 18 -4.22 -13.50 -7.93
N GLU A 19 -5.39 -12.93 -7.67
CA GLU A 19 -6.07 -12.02 -8.60
C GLU A 19 -5.25 -10.74 -8.84
N MET A 20 -4.78 -10.10 -7.77
CA MET A 20 -3.89 -8.93 -7.87
C MET A 20 -2.59 -9.27 -8.60
N THR A 21 -2.03 -10.47 -8.40
CA THR A 21 -0.82 -10.90 -9.11
C THR A 21 -1.06 -10.99 -10.62
N LEU A 22 -2.19 -11.57 -11.05
CA LEU A 22 -2.55 -11.66 -12.46
C LEU A 22 -2.74 -10.27 -13.07
N MET A 23 -3.47 -9.38 -12.38
CA MET A 23 -3.69 -8.01 -12.83
C MET A 23 -2.37 -7.24 -12.98
N LEU A 24 -1.49 -7.27 -11.97
CA LEU A 24 -0.22 -6.56 -12.00
C LEU A 24 0.77 -7.16 -13.01
N GLN A 25 0.78 -8.49 -13.17
CA GLN A 25 1.61 -9.15 -14.18
C GLN A 25 1.21 -8.72 -15.60
N ALA A 26 -0.09 -8.57 -15.86
CA ALA A 26 -0.59 -8.05 -17.13
C ALA A 26 -0.20 -6.58 -17.38
N LEU A 27 0.14 -5.83 -16.32
CA LEU A 27 0.70 -4.48 -16.40
C LEU A 27 2.24 -4.45 -16.39
N LYS A 28 2.95 -5.58 -16.48
CA LYS A 28 4.42 -5.60 -16.42
C LYS A 28 5.08 -4.70 -17.47
N HIS A 29 4.49 -4.52 -18.66
CA HIS A 29 5.00 -3.62 -19.70
C HIS A 29 5.01 -2.15 -19.29
N ARG A 30 4.20 -1.78 -18.29
CA ARG A 30 4.16 -0.45 -17.69
C ARG A 30 5.31 -0.23 -16.71
N GLY A 31 5.68 -1.26 -15.94
CA GLY A 31 6.71 -1.18 -14.91
C GLY A 31 7.28 -2.55 -14.54
N PRO A 32 8.44 -2.95 -15.09
CA PRO A 32 9.04 -4.25 -14.80
C PRO A 32 9.97 -4.26 -13.57
N ASP A 33 10.28 -3.10 -12.98
CA ASP A 33 11.41 -2.96 -12.06
C ASP A 33 11.04 -3.31 -10.61
N SER A 34 9.84 -2.91 -10.18
CA SER A 34 9.31 -3.27 -8.87
C SER A 34 7.80 -3.38 -8.88
N THR A 35 7.30 -4.24 -8.00
CA THR A 35 5.87 -4.48 -7.81
C THR A 35 5.53 -4.40 -6.34
N GLY A 36 4.38 -3.80 -6.03
CA GLY A 36 3.85 -3.80 -4.69
C GLY A 36 2.35 -4.08 -4.65
N TYR A 37 1.94 -4.52 -3.47
CA TYR A 37 0.62 -5.02 -3.10
C TYR A 37 0.26 -4.44 -1.74
N ALA A 38 -0.98 -4.03 -1.59
CA ALA A 38 -1.64 -3.85 -0.31
C ALA A 38 -2.88 -4.72 -0.37
N VAL A 39 -2.86 -5.82 0.38
CA VAL A 39 -3.93 -6.82 0.41
C VAL A 39 -4.56 -6.85 1.79
N TYR A 40 -5.87 -7.03 1.83
CA TYR A 40 -6.65 -6.92 3.05
C TYR A 40 -7.25 -8.27 3.42
N GLY A 41 -6.63 -8.92 4.40
CA GLY A 41 -7.09 -10.19 4.95
C GLY A 41 -8.26 -10.02 5.92
N GLU A 42 -8.85 -11.13 6.33
CA GLU A 42 -9.86 -11.12 7.39
C GLU A 42 -9.21 -10.77 8.75
N PRO A 43 -9.61 -9.67 9.39
CA PRO A 43 -9.03 -9.26 10.66
C PRO A 43 -9.38 -10.27 11.76
N LYS A 44 -8.39 -10.59 12.60
CA LYS A 44 -8.60 -11.43 13.79
C LYS A 44 -8.68 -10.54 15.02
N GLU A 45 -9.70 -10.77 15.83
CA GLU A 45 -9.94 -9.98 17.03
C GLU A 45 -8.72 -10.01 17.96
N GLY A 46 -8.24 -8.83 18.35
CA GLY A 46 -7.06 -8.65 19.21
C GLY A 46 -5.72 -8.97 18.55
N GLU A 47 -5.67 -9.23 17.24
CA GLU A 47 -4.43 -9.42 16.50
C GLU A 47 -4.15 -8.25 15.56
N TYR A 48 -2.88 -7.84 15.53
CA TYR A 48 -2.34 -6.88 14.58
C TYR A 48 -1.25 -7.54 13.75
N ILE A 49 -1.20 -7.19 12.47
CA ILE A 49 -0.18 -7.62 11.54
C ILE A 49 0.73 -6.42 11.28
N MET A 50 2.02 -6.61 11.50
CA MET A 50 3.04 -5.62 11.21
C MET A 50 4.00 -6.20 10.18
N ARG A 51 4.17 -5.49 9.06
CA ARG A 51 5.21 -5.78 8.08
C ARG A 51 6.27 -4.71 8.15
N LEU A 52 7.52 -5.15 8.25
CA LEU A 52 8.66 -4.26 8.41
C LEU A 52 9.83 -4.70 7.57
N LYS A 53 10.68 -3.73 7.25
CA LYS A 53 11.93 -3.88 6.53
C LYS A 53 13.06 -3.39 7.40
N VAL A 54 14.14 -4.16 7.53
CA VAL A 54 15.28 -3.85 8.42
C VAL A 54 16.59 -3.59 7.67
N ALA A 55 16.56 -3.55 6.35
CA ALA A 55 17.72 -3.20 5.53
C ALA A 55 17.35 -2.77 4.12
N GLU A 56 18.09 -1.79 3.61
CA GLU A 56 17.96 -1.29 2.25
C GLU A 56 18.83 -2.01 1.23
N ALA A 57 18.59 -1.74 -0.05
CA ALA A 57 19.47 -2.22 -1.13
C ALA A 57 20.91 -1.70 -0.95
N GLU A 58 21.08 -0.47 -0.46
CA GLU A 58 22.39 0.12 -0.17
C GLU A 58 23.13 -0.59 0.98
N ASP A 59 22.39 -1.03 2.00
CA ASP A 59 22.97 -1.82 3.09
C ASP A 59 23.57 -3.11 2.52
N ARG A 60 22.85 -3.80 1.61
CA ARG A 60 23.31 -5.07 0.99
C ARG A 60 24.60 -4.92 0.17
N ALA A 61 24.89 -3.73 -0.33
CA ALA A 61 26.14 -3.47 -1.06
C ALA A 61 27.39 -3.46 -0.15
N ARG A 62 27.22 -3.40 1.18
CA ARG A 62 28.33 -3.25 2.16
C ARG A 62 28.94 -4.57 2.67
N GLY A 63 28.56 -5.74 2.15
CA GLY A 63 29.25 -7.01 2.40
C GLY A 63 29.01 -7.63 3.80
N HIS A 64 30.01 -8.35 4.34
CA HIS A 64 29.84 -9.31 5.47
C HIS A 64 29.31 -8.69 6.79
N SER A 65 29.34 -7.36 6.98
CA SER A 65 28.82 -6.69 8.18
C SER A 65 27.30 -6.53 8.21
N VAL A 66 26.62 -6.78 7.09
CA VAL A 66 25.18 -6.49 6.91
C VAL A 66 24.31 -7.47 7.69
N HIS A 67 24.65 -8.76 7.72
CA HIS A 67 23.88 -9.75 8.48
C HIS A 67 23.85 -9.44 9.98
N LYS A 68 24.97 -8.94 10.53
CA LYS A 68 25.02 -8.53 11.93
C LYS A 68 24.15 -7.30 12.17
N LEU A 69 24.24 -6.29 11.30
CA LEU A 69 23.41 -5.09 11.39
C LEU A 69 21.90 -5.41 11.34
N ILE A 70 21.49 -6.29 10.43
CA ILE A 70 20.12 -6.81 10.33
C ILE A 70 19.72 -7.49 11.64
N SER A 71 20.55 -8.40 12.16
CA SER A 71 20.29 -9.09 13.42
C SER A 71 20.15 -8.12 14.59
N ASP A 72 21.00 -7.10 14.66
CA ASP A 72 20.99 -6.09 15.73
C ASP A 72 19.71 -5.24 15.66
N ARG A 73 19.29 -4.82 14.45
CA ARG A 73 18.02 -4.10 14.23
C ARG A 73 16.80 -4.93 14.63
N ILE A 74 16.80 -6.22 14.27
CA ILE A 74 15.74 -7.15 14.64
C ILE A 74 15.66 -7.31 16.17
N ALA A 75 16.81 -7.42 16.84
CA ALA A 75 16.86 -7.50 18.29
C ALA A 75 16.32 -6.23 18.96
N ALA A 76 16.65 -5.04 18.42
CA ALA A 76 16.11 -3.77 18.90
C ALA A 76 14.58 -3.67 18.72
N VAL A 77 14.03 -4.17 17.60
CA VAL A 77 12.58 -4.27 17.41
C VAL A 77 11.95 -5.15 18.49
N ASP A 78 12.50 -6.35 18.71
CA ASP A 78 11.99 -7.30 19.70
C ASP A 78 12.10 -6.74 21.14
N GLU A 79 13.14 -5.97 21.45
CA GLU A 79 13.32 -5.28 22.74
C GLU A 79 12.22 -4.24 22.97
N ILE A 80 11.95 -3.35 21.99
CA ILE A 80 10.88 -2.35 22.09
C ILE A 80 9.51 -3.01 22.26
N LEU A 81 9.25 -4.12 21.54
CA LEU A 81 8.01 -4.88 21.70
C LEU A 81 7.88 -5.42 23.14
N GLY A 82 8.96 -5.94 23.72
CA GLY A 82 8.99 -6.41 25.11
C GLY A 82 8.80 -5.29 26.13
N GLU A 83 9.37 -4.10 25.92
CA GLU A 83 9.18 -2.92 26.79
C GLU A 83 7.73 -2.42 26.84
N HIS A 84 6.95 -2.70 25.79
CA HIS A 84 5.54 -2.32 25.68
C HIS A 84 4.58 -3.46 26.02
N ASP A 85 5.09 -4.55 26.63
CA ASP A 85 4.32 -5.75 27.02
C ASP A 85 3.56 -6.39 25.84
N VAL A 86 4.05 -6.22 24.60
CA VAL A 86 3.41 -6.75 23.39
C VAL A 86 3.67 -8.24 23.26
N THR A 87 2.62 -9.03 23.04
CA THR A 87 2.74 -10.46 22.76
C THR A 87 3.04 -10.71 21.29
N VAL A 88 4.19 -11.31 20.97
CA VAL A 88 4.51 -11.78 19.62
C VAL A 88 3.95 -13.19 19.41
N LYS A 89 2.82 -13.30 18.70
CA LYS A 89 2.21 -14.60 18.36
C LYS A 89 2.99 -15.36 17.29
N SER A 90 3.51 -14.64 16.30
CA SER A 90 4.41 -15.22 15.30
C SER A 90 5.32 -14.16 14.68
N LYS A 91 6.49 -14.61 14.23
CA LYS A 91 7.51 -13.81 13.56
C LYS A 91 8.08 -14.63 12.41
N ASN A 92 7.88 -14.16 11.18
CA ASN A 92 8.35 -14.83 9.97
C ASN A 92 9.26 -13.89 9.19
N ALA A 93 10.46 -14.36 8.86
CA ALA A 93 11.35 -13.70 7.91
C ALA A 93 10.99 -14.21 6.51
N VAL A 94 10.39 -13.34 5.68
CA VAL A 94 10.04 -13.69 4.30
C VAL A 94 11.28 -13.57 3.41
N THR A 95 12.13 -12.61 3.72
CA THR A 95 13.50 -12.49 3.22
C THR A 95 14.44 -12.21 4.39
N GLU A 96 15.74 -12.06 4.12
CA GLU A 96 16.70 -11.63 5.15
C GLU A 96 16.38 -10.27 5.77
N TYR A 97 15.58 -9.43 5.10
CA TYR A 97 15.32 -8.04 5.49
C TYR A 97 13.84 -7.71 5.66
N ALA A 98 12.92 -8.53 5.15
CA ALA A 98 11.48 -8.31 5.22
C ALA A 98 10.86 -9.29 6.21
N LEU A 99 10.22 -8.74 7.24
CA LEU A 99 9.67 -9.48 8.37
C LEU A 99 8.16 -9.25 8.46
N ARG A 100 7.46 -10.29 8.90
CA ARG A 100 6.04 -10.28 9.22
C ARG A 100 5.85 -10.69 10.67
N TYR A 101 5.28 -9.80 11.47
CA TYR A 101 4.92 -10.04 12.85
C TYR A 101 3.39 -10.15 12.96
N VAL A 102 2.94 -11.10 13.77
CA VAL A 102 1.57 -11.13 14.31
C VAL A 102 1.67 -10.84 15.79
N LEU A 103 1.04 -9.76 16.21
CA LEU A 103 1.15 -9.18 17.53
C LEU A 103 -0.23 -9.14 18.20
N SER A 104 -0.27 -9.20 19.53
CA SER A 104 -1.45 -8.91 20.34
C SER A 104 -1.06 -8.10 21.57
N ASP A 105 -2.05 -7.71 22.36
CA ASP A 105 -1.85 -6.99 23.63
C ASP A 105 -1.15 -5.64 23.39
N ILE A 106 -1.66 -4.89 22.41
CA ILE A 106 -1.15 -3.57 22.03
C ILE A 106 -2.14 -2.50 22.50
N ASP A 107 -1.67 -1.60 23.37
CA ASP A 107 -2.47 -0.48 23.85
C ASP A 107 -2.69 0.58 22.77
N ASP A 108 -1.61 1.00 22.10
CA ASP A 108 -1.62 2.04 21.08
C ASP A 108 -0.64 1.69 19.96
N THR A 109 -1.19 1.32 18.79
CA THR A 109 -0.41 0.95 17.60
C THR A 109 0.44 2.10 17.09
N GLY A 110 -0.05 3.34 17.18
CA GLY A 110 0.65 4.50 16.66
C GLY A 110 1.83 4.91 17.53
N LYS A 111 1.67 4.84 18.86
CA LYS A 111 2.77 5.04 19.80
C LYS A 111 3.86 3.98 19.60
N LEU A 112 3.47 2.71 19.48
CA LEU A 112 4.42 1.61 19.24
C LEU A 112 5.16 1.80 17.90
N ALA A 113 4.43 2.09 16.82
CA ALA A 113 5.02 2.35 15.51
C ALA A 113 6.02 3.51 15.57
N GLY A 114 5.68 4.59 16.28
CA GLY A 114 6.57 5.72 16.49
C GLY A 114 7.87 5.37 17.22
N ARG A 115 7.85 4.42 18.16
CA ARG A 115 9.06 3.94 18.85
C ARG A 115 9.93 3.06 17.96
N LEU A 116 9.31 2.18 17.18
CA LEU A 116 10.01 1.26 16.28
C LEU A 116 10.74 2.01 15.16
N GLU A 117 10.14 3.07 14.62
CA GLU A 117 10.74 3.94 13.59
C GLU A 117 11.94 4.76 14.10
N GLU A 118 12.18 4.83 15.42
CA GLU A 118 13.41 5.46 15.94
C GLU A 118 14.66 4.60 15.68
N ILE A 119 14.48 3.32 15.34
CA ILE A 119 15.59 2.42 15.01
C ILE A 119 16.05 2.72 13.58
N GLU A 120 17.26 3.27 13.44
CA GLU A 120 17.83 3.62 12.14
C GLU A 120 17.90 2.41 11.19
N GLY A 121 17.20 2.54 10.05
CA GLY A 121 17.13 1.52 9.00
C GLY A 121 16.09 0.43 9.22
N VAL A 122 15.20 0.60 10.21
CA VAL A 122 13.91 -0.09 10.27
C VAL A 122 12.84 0.80 9.65
N GLU A 123 12.00 0.21 8.81
CA GLU A 123 10.86 0.86 8.17
C GLU A 123 9.64 -0.04 8.30
N ILE A 124 8.55 0.48 8.86
CA ILE A 124 7.26 -0.18 8.92
C ILE A 124 6.54 0.05 7.60
N LEU A 125 6.34 -1.03 6.85
CA LEU A 125 5.61 -1.01 5.59
C LEU A 125 4.10 -0.91 5.81
N SER A 126 3.59 -1.60 6.83
CA SER A 126 2.19 -1.54 7.22
C SER A 126 2.01 -2.04 8.65
N PHE A 127 1.04 -1.47 9.34
CA PHE A 127 0.58 -1.95 10.64
C PHE A 127 -0.93 -1.80 10.72
N GLY A 128 -1.64 -2.87 11.09
CA GLY A 128 -3.10 -2.85 11.16
C GLY A 128 -3.68 -4.22 11.45
N ASN A 129 -4.99 -4.37 11.29
CA ASN A 129 -5.68 -5.63 11.56
C ASN A 129 -5.88 -6.49 10.32
N GLY A 130 -5.93 -5.89 9.13
CA GLY A 130 -6.18 -6.61 7.87
C GLY A 130 -5.16 -6.29 6.78
N LEU A 131 -4.61 -5.07 6.76
CA LEU A 131 -3.65 -4.62 5.75
C LEU A 131 -2.32 -5.35 5.89
N GLU A 132 -1.90 -5.94 4.79
CA GLU A 132 -0.53 -6.39 4.58
C GLU A 132 0.03 -5.68 3.34
N LEU A 133 1.02 -4.81 3.54
CA LEU A 133 1.75 -4.15 2.46
C LEU A 133 3.03 -4.91 2.13
N ILE A 134 3.13 -5.35 0.88
CA ILE A 134 4.27 -6.08 0.32
C ILE A 134 4.78 -5.29 -0.87
N LYS A 135 6.06 -4.90 -0.87
CA LYS A 135 6.71 -4.30 -2.03
C LYS A 135 8.16 -4.74 -2.10
N ASP A 136 8.59 -5.17 -3.29
CA ASP A 136 9.96 -5.61 -3.53
C ASP A 136 10.34 -5.44 -5.00
N LEU A 137 11.60 -5.71 -5.32
CA LEU A 137 12.13 -5.67 -6.67
C LEU A 137 11.64 -6.85 -7.51
N GLY A 138 11.42 -6.60 -8.79
CA GLY A 138 10.96 -7.59 -9.76
C GLY A 138 9.48 -7.44 -10.14
N ASP A 139 9.07 -8.32 -11.06
CA ASP A 139 7.69 -8.35 -11.52
C ASP A 139 6.74 -8.99 -10.49
N ALA A 140 5.44 -8.86 -10.76
CA ALA A 140 4.37 -9.34 -9.90
C ALA A 140 4.52 -10.83 -9.54
N THR A 141 4.92 -11.67 -10.49
CA THR A 141 5.07 -13.10 -10.25
C THR A 141 6.23 -13.39 -9.30
N VAL A 142 7.36 -12.69 -9.47
CA VAL A 142 8.52 -12.82 -8.57
C VAL A 142 8.13 -12.43 -7.14
N VAL A 143 7.54 -11.25 -6.96
CA VAL A 143 7.15 -10.75 -5.63
C VAL A 143 6.06 -11.65 -5.02
N SER A 144 5.04 -12.04 -5.78
CA SER A 144 3.99 -12.94 -5.29
C SER A 144 4.53 -14.26 -4.77
N ASN A 145 5.40 -14.93 -5.53
CA ASN A 145 5.98 -16.21 -5.14
C ASN A 145 6.87 -16.08 -3.90
N GLN A 146 7.64 -15.02 -3.81
CA GLN A 146 8.53 -14.76 -2.68
C GLN A 146 7.76 -14.54 -1.37
N TYR A 147 6.61 -13.87 -1.44
CA TYR A 147 5.80 -13.51 -0.27
C TYR A 147 4.57 -14.42 -0.05
N GLY A 148 4.41 -15.46 -0.86
CA GLY A 148 3.32 -16.44 -0.73
C GLY A 148 1.93 -15.87 -1.04
N LEU A 149 1.83 -14.86 -1.91
CA LEU A 149 0.55 -14.18 -2.18
C LEU A 149 -0.45 -15.03 -2.97
N ASN A 150 0.01 -16.09 -3.65
CA ASN A 150 -0.87 -16.98 -4.44
C ASN A 150 -1.96 -17.67 -3.61
N GLU A 151 -1.84 -17.71 -2.28
CA GLU A 151 -2.84 -18.30 -1.39
C GLU A 151 -3.48 -17.27 -0.45
N PHE A 152 -3.18 -15.97 -0.63
CA PHE A 152 -3.67 -14.92 0.25
C PHE A 152 -5.17 -14.71 0.04
N LYS A 153 -5.94 -14.93 1.11
CA LYS A 153 -7.39 -14.70 1.13
C LYS A 153 -7.75 -13.40 1.82
N GLY A 154 -8.65 -12.66 1.21
CA GLY A 154 -9.04 -11.34 1.66
C GLY A 154 -10.25 -10.82 0.88
N THR A 155 -10.67 -9.60 1.18
CA THR A 155 -11.81 -8.98 0.48
C THR A 155 -11.37 -8.11 -0.70
N HIS A 156 -10.25 -7.41 -0.56
CA HIS A 156 -9.78 -6.47 -1.56
C HIS A 156 -8.27 -6.28 -1.53
N GLY A 157 -7.78 -5.61 -2.57
CA GLY A 157 -6.40 -5.19 -2.64
C GLY A 157 -6.16 -4.12 -3.69
N ILE A 158 -5.06 -3.41 -3.54
CA ILE A 158 -4.52 -2.46 -4.52
C ILE A 158 -3.05 -2.77 -4.77
N GLY A 159 -2.55 -2.40 -5.93
CA GLY A 159 -1.19 -2.68 -6.31
C GLY A 159 -0.67 -1.76 -7.39
N HIS A 160 0.65 -1.80 -7.56
CA HIS A 160 1.35 -0.90 -8.46
C HIS A 160 2.55 -1.59 -9.09
N THR A 161 2.77 -1.31 -10.38
CA THR A 161 3.96 -1.67 -11.15
C THR A 161 4.74 -0.41 -11.49
N ARG A 162 6.02 -0.35 -11.08
CA ARG A 162 6.86 0.84 -11.25
C ARG A 162 7.89 0.64 -12.36
N MET A 163 8.10 1.70 -13.15
CA MET A 163 9.25 1.84 -14.04
C MET A 163 10.14 2.95 -13.50
N ALA A 164 11.38 2.62 -13.15
CA ALA A 164 12.38 3.59 -12.75
C ALA A 164 12.98 4.23 -14.00
N THR A 165 12.63 5.49 -14.30
CA THR A 165 13.12 6.19 -15.50
C THR A 165 14.41 6.97 -15.24
N GLU A 166 14.56 7.56 -14.05
CA GLU A 166 15.68 8.46 -13.69
C GLU A 166 16.20 8.27 -12.25
N SER A 167 15.62 7.36 -11.48
CA SER A 167 15.98 7.10 -10.08
C SER A 167 16.49 5.68 -9.92
N ASP A 168 17.30 5.44 -8.89
CA ASP A 168 17.66 4.08 -8.51
C ASP A 168 16.40 3.25 -8.24
N VAL A 169 16.50 1.95 -8.47
CA VAL A 169 15.42 1.01 -8.16
C VAL A 169 15.40 0.79 -6.65
N ASP A 170 14.81 1.74 -5.94
CA ASP A 170 14.60 1.69 -4.50
C ASP A 170 13.16 1.30 -4.16
N ILE A 171 13.04 0.35 -3.23
CA ILE A 171 11.77 -0.14 -2.68
C ILE A 171 11.07 0.96 -1.87
N LYS A 172 11.80 1.89 -1.25
CA LYS A 172 11.18 3.01 -0.52
C LYS A 172 10.29 3.85 -1.42
N SER A 173 10.76 4.07 -2.64
CA SER A 173 10.04 4.81 -3.68
C SER A 173 8.98 3.97 -4.40
N ALA A 174 8.87 2.67 -4.09
CA ALA A 174 7.83 1.82 -4.63
C ALA A 174 6.53 1.95 -3.84
N HIS A 175 5.43 1.98 -4.58
CA HIS A 175 4.07 1.85 -4.04
C HIS A 175 3.76 0.41 -3.64
N PRO A 176 2.68 0.18 -2.86
CA PRO A 176 1.79 1.16 -2.23
C PRO A 176 2.45 1.96 -1.09
N TYR A 177 1.77 3.03 -0.64
CA TYR A 177 2.12 3.79 0.56
C TYR A 177 1.07 3.60 1.64
N TRP A 178 1.54 3.32 2.86
CA TRP A 178 0.73 3.24 4.06
C TRP A 178 0.69 4.59 4.78
N ALA A 179 -0.47 4.97 5.30
CA ALA A 179 -0.66 6.23 6.00
C ALA A 179 -0.18 6.15 7.45
N PHE A 180 1.13 6.20 7.71
CA PHE A 180 1.65 6.19 9.08
C PHE A 180 1.02 7.32 9.95
N PRO A 181 0.62 7.05 11.21
CA PRO A 181 0.56 5.76 11.91
C PRO A 181 -0.84 5.13 11.90
N TYR A 182 -1.68 5.46 10.92
CA TYR A 182 -3.07 5.03 10.83
C TYR A 182 -3.19 3.61 10.31
N ASN A 183 -3.87 2.77 11.07
CA ASN A 183 -4.07 1.39 10.69
C ASN A 183 -4.88 1.26 9.39
N ASP A 184 -4.49 0.29 8.56
CA ASP A 184 -5.28 -0.21 7.44
C ASP A 184 -5.60 0.80 6.32
N VAL A 185 -4.90 1.94 6.19
CA VAL A 185 -5.07 2.88 5.05
C VAL A 185 -3.87 2.83 4.11
N SER A 186 -4.10 2.46 2.85
CA SER A 186 -3.06 2.35 1.83
C SER A 186 -3.46 3.01 0.51
N VAL A 187 -2.48 3.55 -0.21
CA VAL A 187 -2.68 4.26 -1.49
C VAL A 187 -1.74 3.78 -2.58
N VAL A 188 -2.28 3.66 -3.80
CA VAL A 188 -1.49 3.60 -5.04
C VAL A 188 -1.84 4.77 -5.92
N HIS A 189 -0.85 5.39 -6.54
CA HIS A 189 -1.01 6.63 -7.29
C HIS A 189 -0.26 6.55 -8.61
N ASN A 190 -0.91 6.99 -9.68
CA ASN A 190 -0.31 7.19 -11.00
C ASN A 190 -0.50 8.65 -11.39
N GLY A 191 0.59 9.41 -11.42
CA GLY A 191 0.49 10.84 -11.59
C GLY A 191 1.65 11.60 -11.00
N GLN A 192 1.45 12.90 -10.86
CA GLN A 192 2.34 13.80 -10.14
C GLN A 192 1.52 14.89 -9.46
N ILE A 193 1.80 15.12 -8.18
CA ILE A 193 1.23 16.21 -7.39
C ILE A 193 2.15 17.43 -7.49
N THR A 194 1.63 18.54 -8.01
CA THR A 194 2.42 19.76 -8.26
C THR A 194 2.53 20.65 -7.03
N ASN A 195 1.57 20.62 -6.11
CA ASN A 195 1.59 21.39 -4.86
C ASN A 195 2.06 20.60 -3.62
N TYR A 196 2.74 19.46 -3.83
CA TYR A 196 3.15 18.50 -2.78
C TYR A 196 3.80 19.16 -1.54
N TRP A 197 4.81 20.00 -1.73
CA TRP A 197 5.55 20.60 -0.61
C TRP A 197 4.71 21.56 0.23
N ILE A 198 3.66 22.15 -0.35
CA ILE A 198 2.73 23.03 0.37
C ILE A 198 1.83 22.16 1.26
N MET A 199 1.20 21.15 0.65
CA MET A 199 0.28 20.24 1.35
C MET A 199 1.00 19.40 2.42
N ARG A 200 2.23 18.94 2.15
CA ARG A 200 3.07 18.25 3.14
C ARG A 200 3.29 19.11 4.38
N ARG A 201 3.69 20.38 4.22
CA ARG A 201 3.92 21.30 5.34
C ARG A 201 2.65 21.58 6.12
N GLU A 202 1.49 21.60 5.46
CA GLU A 202 0.21 21.71 6.15
C GLU A 202 -0.07 20.50 7.02
N MET A 203 0.13 19.29 6.50
CA MET A 203 -0.04 18.05 7.25
C MET A 203 0.97 17.93 8.40
N GLU A 204 2.22 18.32 8.21
CA GLU A 204 3.24 18.37 9.26
C GLU A 204 2.83 19.33 10.39
N ARG A 205 2.21 20.49 10.07
CA ARG A 205 1.65 21.41 11.08
C ARG A 205 0.47 20.82 11.84
N LYS A 206 -0.27 19.89 11.22
CA LYS A 206 -1.34 19.11 11.86
C LYS A 206 -0.81 17.93 12.68
N GLY A 207 0.52 17.74 12.75
CA GLY A 207 1.18 16.73 13.57
C GLY A 207 1.54 15.43 12.84
N HIS A 208 1.32 15.38 11.53
CA HIS A 208 1.67 14.20 10.73
C HIS A 208 3.16 14.12 10.44
N ARG A 209 3.63 12.89 10.24
CA ARG A 209 5.01 12.59 9.82
C ARG A 209 4.98 11.92 8.46
N PHE A 210 6.05 12.14 7.69
CA PHE A 210 6.27 11.55 6.38
C PHE A 210 7.56 10.74 6.42
N MET A 211 7.50 9.51 5.95
CA MET A 211 8.59 8.53 5.88
C MET A 211 9.37 8.64 4.56
N SER A 212 8.80 9.29 3.55
CA SER A 212 9.40 9.46 2.23
C SER A 212 9.31 10.89 1.72
N ASN A 213 9.95 11.14 0.57
CA ASN A 213 9.75 12.35 -0.23
C ASN A 213 8.86 12.08 -1.45
N CYS A 214 8.16 10.93 -1.49
CA CYS A 214 7.23 10.63 -2.55
C CYS A 214 5.94 11.41 -2.34
N ASP A 215 5.43 11.98 -3.42
CA ASP A 215 4.17 12.70 -3.40
C ASP A 215 2.98 11.84 -3.02
N SER A 216 3.05 10.55 -3.33
CA SER A 216 1.97 9.60 -3.13
C SER A 216 1.67 9.32 -1.66
N GLU A 217 2.67 9.47 -0.78
CA GLU A 217 2.48 9.38 0.66
C GLU A 217 1.55 10.49 1.18
N LEU A 218 1.54 11.66 0.52
CA LEU A 218 0.62 12.75 0.88
C LEU A 218 -0.83 12.32 0.77
N LEU A 219 -1.20 11.59 -0.28
CA LEU A 219 -2.57 11.11 -0.46
C LEU A 219 -2.97 10.15 0.67
N ALA A 220 -2.07 9.26 1.07
CA ALA A 220 -2.30 8.35 2.18
C ALA A 220 -2.52 9.10 3.51
N VAL A 221 -1.61 10.02 3.85
CA VAL A 221 -1.69 10.84 5.07
C VAL A 221 -2.92 11.74 5.06
N TYR A 222 -3.22 12.38 3.92
CA TYR A 222 -4.38 13.25 3.73
C TYR A 222 -5.69 12.49 3.96
N THR A 223 -5.86 11.33 3.31
CA THR A 223 -7.07 10.53 3.47
C THR A 223 -7.21 10.02 4.89
N ALA A 224 -6.13 9.50 5.49
CA ALA A 224 -6.19 9.00 6.86
C ALA A 224 -6.49 10.10 7.89
N HIS A 225 -5.96 11.31 7.70
CA HIS A 225 -6.30 12.47 8.51
C HIS A 225 -7.79 12.79 8.46
N ASN A 226 -8.37 12.84 7.27
CA ASN A 226 -9.79 13.15 7.09
C ASN A 226 -10.69 12.07 7.72
N LEU A 227 -10.38 10.79 7.49
CA LEU A 227 -11.09 9.68 8.10
C LEU A 227 -11.04 9.74 9.64
N ALA A 228 -9.87 10.05 10.22
CA ALA A 228 -9.71 10.19 11.67
C ALA A 228 -10.50 11.36 12.26
N ASN A 229 -10.85 12.37 11.45
CA ASN A 229 -11.70 13.50 11.83
C ASN A 229 -13.18 13.30 11.47
N GLY A 230 -13.59 12.08 11.11
CA GLY A 230 -14.99 11.73 10.87
C GLY A 230 -15.51 12.09 9.47
N VAL A 231 -14.63 12.44 8.53
CA VAL A 231 -15.00 12.63 7.12
C VAL A 231 -15.15 11.25 6.48
N SER A 232 -16.15 11.08 5.60
CA SER A 232 -16.31 9.83 4.84
C SER A 232 -15.16 9.64 3.85
N LEU A 233 -14.88 8.40 3.43
CA LEU A 233 -13.86 8.16 2.41
C LEU A 233 -14.18 8.93 1.12
N GLU A 234 -15.44 8.85 0.66
CA GLU A 234 -15.88 9.53 -0.56
C GLU A 234 -15.69 11.05 -0.48
N ASP A 235 -16.06 11.68 0.64
CA ASP A 235 -15.89 13.12 0.82
C ASP A 235 -14.41 13.50 0.94
N SER A 236 -13.59 12.66 1.58
CA SER A 236 -12.14 12.88 1.63
C SER A 236 -11.52 12.85 0.23
N LEU A 237 -11.95 11.92 -0.63
CA LEU A 237 -11.47 11.84 -2.01
C LEU A 237 -11.93 13.05 -2.82
N LYS A 238 -13.19 13.51 -2.65
CA LYS A 238 -13.69 14.75 -3.29
C LYS A 238 -12.91 15.99 -2.85
N GLN A 239 -12.63 16.13 -1.55
CA GLN A 239 -11.81 17.24 -1.03
C GLN A 239 -10.39 17.21 -1.60
N SER A 240 -9.81 16.02 -1.76
CA SER A 240 -8.48 15.88 -2.34
C SER A 240 -8.40 16.48 -3.76
N ILE A 241 -9.44 16.32 -4.57
CA ILE A 241 -9.48 16.86 -5.95
C ILE A 241 -9.47 18.39 -5.94
N GLN A 242 -10.06 19.01 -4.92
CA GLN A 242 -10.16 20.47 -4.81
C GLN A 242 -8.89 21.10 -4.21
N GLU A 243 -8.18 20.38 -3.33
CA GLU A 243 -7.05 20.92 -2.57
C GLU A 243 -5.68 20.50 -3.10
N ILE A 244 -5.60 19.35 -3.77
CA ILE A 244 -4.35 18.78 -4.27
C ILE A 244 -4.26 19.08 -5.77
N ASP A 245 -3.29 19.91 -6.15
CA ASP A 245 -3.03 20.23 -7.54
C ASP A 245 -2.12 19.17 -8.16
N GLY A 246 -2.45 18.73 -9.37
CA GLY A 246 -1.63 17.79 -10.10
C GLY A 246 -2.36 17.13 -11.25
N VAL A 247 -1.70 16.14 -11.83
CA VAL A 247 -2.30 15.21 -12.79
C VAL A 247 -2.16 13.83 -12.19
N PHE A 248 -3.25 13.30 -11.65
CA PHE A 248 -3.25 12.08 -10.86
C PHE A 248 -4.50 11.24 -11.00
N THR A 249 -4.28 9.94 -10.92
CA THR A 249 -5.31 8.97 -10.59
C THR A 249 -4.78 8.10 -9.48
N TYR A 250 -5.57 7.88 -8.44
CA TYR A 250 -5.15 7.06 -7.32
C TYR A 250 -6.28 6.20 -6.79
N LEU A 251 -5.89 5.09 -6.17
CA LEU A 251 -6.77 4.19 -5.46
C LEU A 251 -6.41 4.22 -3.98
N VAL A 252 -7.43 4.17 -3.12
CA VAL A 252 -7.27 4.06 -1.67
C VAL A 252 -7.99 2.81 -1.20
N ALA A 253 -7.30 2.02 -0.39
CA ALA A 253 -7.90 0.93 0.34
C ALA A 253 -7.90 1.26 1.84
N THR A 254 -9.01 1.00 2.51
CA THR A 254 -9.16 1.06 3.97
C THR A 254 -9.44 -0.35 4.50
N LYS A 255 -9.68 -0.51 5.80
CA LYS A 255 -10.02 -1.84 6.36
C LYS A 255 -11.16 -2.57 5.63
N ASP A 256 -12.09 -1.84 5.03
CA ASP A 256 -13.36 -2.38 4.50
C ASP A 256 -13.87 -1.66 3.24
N GLN A 257 -13.13 -0.69 2.70
CA GLN A 257 -13.53 0.07 1.52
C GLN A 257 -12.41 0.18 0.50
N LEU A 258 -12.78 0.20 -0.78
CA LEU A 258 -11.92 0.58 -1.89
C LEU A 258 -12.48 1.87 -2.51
N GLY A 259 -11.63 2.86 -2.72
CA GLY A 259 -11.99 4.12 -3.36
C GLY A 259 -11.05 4.48 -4.49
N MET A 260 -11.54 5.31 -5.41
CA MET A 260 -10.78 5.89 -6.51
C MET A 260 -11.06 7.39 -6.64
N ALA A 261 -10.08 8.13 -7.16
CA ALA A 261 -10.27 9.51 -7.59
C ALA A 261 -9.44 9.81 -8.84
N LYS A 262 -10.03 10.56 -9.78
CA LYS A 262 -9.34 11.17 -10.92
C LYS A 262 -9.28 12.69 -10.77
N ASP A 263 -8.13 13.26 -11.11
CA ASP A 263 -7.94 14.71 -11.15
C ASP A 263 -8.80 15.38 -12.26
N THR A 264 -8.89 16.71 -12.22
CA THR A 264 -9.65 17.53 -13.18
C THR A 264 -9.18 17.40 -14.63
N MET A 265 -7.90 17.11 -14.88
CA MET A 265 -7.41 16.87 -16.25
C MET A 265 -7.69 15.45 -16.74
N ALA A 266 -7.94 14.50 -15.83
CA ALA A 266 -8.22 13.09 -16.12
C ALA A 266 -7.21 12.42 -17.09
N ALA A 267 -5.96 12.90 -17.12
CA ALA A 267 -5.00 12.51 -18.16
C ALA A 267 -4.35 11.15 -17.90
N LYS A 268 -4.52 10.58 -16.70
CA LYS A 268 -4.02 9.26 -16.34
C LYS A 268 -5.14 8.23 -16.53
N PRO A 269 -4.89 7.15 -17.29
CA PRO A 269 -5.94 6.21 -17.64
C PRO A 269 -6.33 5.35 -16.43
N LEU A 270 -7.64 5.09 -16.33
CA LEU A 270 -8.22 4.12 -15.42
C LEU A 270 -9.39 3.45 -16.13
N VAL A 271 -9.37 2.13 -16.18
CA VAL A 271 -10.48 1.31 -16.65
C VAL A 271 -11.18 0.75 -15.43
N LEU A 272 -12.50 0.86 -15.39
CA LEU A 272 -13.36 0.38 -14.33
C LEU A 272 -14.29 -0.72 -14.87
N TYR A 273 -14.33 -1.82 -14.15
CA TYR A 273 -15.32 -2.89 -14.27
C TYR A 273 -16.13 -2.97 -12.98
N GLU A 274 -17.45 -3.03 -13.10
CA GLU A 274 -18.36 -3.10 -11.96
C GLU A 274 -19.42 -4.18 -12.20
N SER A 275 -19.57 -5.07 -11.23
CA SER A 275 -20.62 -6.09 -11.17
C SER A 275 -21.26 -6.14 -9.77
N ASP A 276 -22.24 -7.02 -9.62
CA ASP A 276 -22.93 -7.23 -8.33
C ASP A 276 -21.97 -7.77 -7.25
N ASP A 277 -20.94 -8.52 -7.64
CA ASP A 277 -20.05 -9.27 -6.75
C ASP A 277 -18.62 -8.71 -6.67
N LEU A 278 -18.14 -8.09 -7.76
CA LEU A 278 -16.75 -7.71 -7.94
C LEU A 278 -16.67 -6.33 -8.58
N ILE A 279 -15.81 -5.50 -8.03
CA ILE A 279 -15.31 -4.29 -8.68
C ILE A 279 -13.84 -4.51 -8.98
N ALA A 280 -13.42 -4.21 -10.20
CA ALA A 280 -12.03 -4.27 -10.60
C ALA A 280 -11.67 -3.03 -11.40
N MET A 281 -10.45 -2.54 -11.20
CA MET A 281 -9.97 -1.35 -11.88
C MET A 281 -8.48 -1.41 -12.11
N ALA A 282 -8.04 -0.85 -13.22
CA ALA A 282 -6.63 -0.85 -13.57
C ALA A 282 -6.31 0.24 -14.59
N SER A 283 -5.03 0.56 -14.76
CA SER A 283 -4.61 1.49 -15.81
C SER A 283 -4.92 1.01 -17.23
N GLU A 284 -5.12 -0.30 -17.45
CA GLU A 284 -5.48 -0.90 -18.74
C GLU A 284 -6.43 -2.09 -18.54
N GLU A 285 -7.37 -2.27 -19.48
CA GLU A 285 -8.37 -3.35 -19.47
C GLU A 285 -7.73 -4.75 -19.44
N VAL A 286 -6.54 -4.93 -20.04
CA VAL A 286 -5.80 -6.20 -20.06
C VAL A 286 -5.56 -6.78 -18.66
N ALA A 287 -5.45 -5.91 -17.65
CA ALA A 287 -5.30 -6.34 -16.25
C ALA A 287 -6.59 -6.95 -15.72
N ILE A 288 -7.74 -6.31 -15.97
CA ILE A 288 -9.05 -6.82 -15.56
C ILE A 288 -9.34 -8.13 -16.29
N ARG A 289 -9.02 -8.21 -17.58
CA ARG A 289 -9.19 -9.44 -18.38
C ARG A 289 -8.30 -10.60 -17.95
N ALA A 290 -7.24 -10.34 -17.18
CA ALA A 290 -6.41 -11.39 -16.62
C ALA A 290 -7.13 -12.20 -15.54
N ILE A 291 -8.16 -11.62 -14.90
CA ILE A 291 -9.00 -12.28 -13.89
C ILE A 291 -10.42 -12.57 -14.40
N LEU A 292 -10.88 -11.86 -15.44
CA LEU A 292 -12.16 -12.05 -16.13
C LEU A 292 -11.91 -12.27 -17.64
N PRO A 293 -11.57 -13.49 -18.07
CA PRO A 293 -11.16 -13.76 -19.46
C PRO A 293 -12.25 -13.54 -20.51
N GLU A 294 -13.52 -13.57 -20.10
CA GLU A 294 -14.71 -13.30 -20.91
C GLU A 294 -14.78 -11.85 -21.43
N GLU A 295 -15.79 -11.59 -22.25
CA GLU A 295 -16.13 -10.24 -22.68
C GLU A 295 -16.77 -9.49 -21.51
N ILE A 296 -16.25 -8.29 -21.22
CA ILE A 296 -16.64 -7.47 -20.08
C ILE A 296 -16.97 -6.06 -20.56
N ASP A 297 -17.98 -5.44 -19.94
CA ASP A 297 -18.27 -4.03 -20.13
C ASP A 297 -17.42 -3.21 -19.17
N THR A 298 -16.60 -2.31 -19.71
CA THR A 298 -15.74 -1.43 -18.90
C THR A 298 -15.96 0.03 -19.27
N THR A 299 -15.65 0.92 -18.33
CA THR A 299 -15.73 2.36 -18.51
C THR A 299 -14.42 3.03 -18.13
N ASP A 300 -14.11 4.18 -18.75
CA ASP A 300 -13.09 5.10 -18.24
C ASP A 300 -13.80 6.17 -17.41
N PRO A 301 -13.56 6.27 -16.10
CA PRO A 301 -14.18 7.30 -15.26
C PRO A 301 -13.84 8.71 -15.77
N TYR A 302 -14.79 9.63 -15.65
CA TYR A 302 -14.67 11.02 -16.07
C TYR A 302 -13.72 11.84 -15.19
N ASP A 303 -13.49 13.08 -15.59
CA ASP A 303 -12.81 14.07 -14.77
C ASP A 303 -13.52 14.33 -13.45
N GLU A 304 -12.73 14.56 -12.40
CA GLU A 304 -13.19 14.78 -11.02
C GLU A 304 -14.05 13.65 -10.45
N GLU A 305 -14.08 12.49 -11.11
CA GLU A 305 -14.89 11.37 -10.67
C GLU A 305 -14.30 10.75 -9.40
N VAL A 306 -15.18 10.46 -8.45
CA VAL A 306 -14.89 9.76 -7.20
C VAL A 306 -15.89 8.62 -7.06
N ARG A 307 -15.37 7.44 -6.71
CA ARG A 307 -16.20 6.28 -6.36
C ARG A 307 -15.62 5.55 -5.16
N VAL A 308 -16.49 5.00 -4.33
CA VAL A 308 -16.15 4.19 -3.17
C VAL A 308 -17.05 2.97 -3.15
N TRP A 309 -16.46 1.82 -2.85
CA TRP A 309 -17.13 0.54 -2.72
C TRP A 309 -16.79 -0.09 -1.38
N GLN A 310 -17.74 -0.87 -0.86
CA GLN A 310 -17.63 -1.59 0.39
C GLN A 310 -17.34 -3.08 0.11
N ALA A 311 -16.46 -3.66 0.93
CA ALA A 311 -16.15 -5.09 0.96
C ALA A 311 -17.31 -5.94 1.51
#